data_AF-A0A659S3Z9-F1
#
_entry.id   AF-A0A659S3Z9-F1
#
_cell.length_a   1.000
_cell.length_b   1.000
_cell.length_c   1.000
_cell.angle_alpha   90.00
_cell.angle_beta   90.00
_cell.angle_gamma   90.00
#
_symmetry.space_group_name_H-M   'P 1'
#
loop_
_entity.id
_entity.type
_entity.pdbx_description
1 polymer ?
#
loop_
_entity_poly.entity_id
_entity_poly.type
_entity_poly.pdbx_seq_one_letter_code
_entity_poly.pdbx_strand_id
1 'polypeptide(L)'
;MTTRHTEQKYLKLLQHYGDKPVSVTLQELADVLFCTRRHMRNLLLQMQEAKWLIWQSQAGRGHRARLHLRYKPEQLLSEKAEQLLESGHVDQAIQLLGKNKHQVAQLLRSKLGYSVRADYQRLCIPYYRTMPSLCPGIPLRRSEQPLVRQMFSGLARIYEDKGEIEADLAGHGRP
;
A
#
# COMPACT_ATOMS: atom_id res chain seq x y z
N MET A 1 1.55 7.77 11.05
CA MET A 1 2.84 7.43 10.43
C MET A 1 3.73 6.76 11.47
N THR A 2 3.59 5.45 11.66
CA THR A 2 4.51 4.68 12.50
C THR A 2 5.86 4.56 11.81
N THR A 3 6.95 4.86 12.52
CA THR A 3 8.30 4.81 11.94
C THR A 3 8.73 3.35 11.74
N ARG A 4 9.45 3.07 10.65
CA ARG A 4 9.99 1.74 10.30
C ARG A 4 10.72 1.05 11.46
N HIS A 5 11.32 1.84 12.35
CA HIS A 5 12.00 1.34 13.54
C HIS A 5 11.02 0.79 14.60
N THR A 6 9.89 1.45 14.83
CA THR A 6 8.86 1.00 15.80
C THR A 6 8.26 -0.35 15.37
N GLU A 7 8.03 -0.56 14.07
CA GLU A 7 7.58 -1.84 13.51
C GLU A 7 8.59 -2.98 13.78
N GLN A 8 9.87 -2.75 13.50
CA GLN A 8 10.91 -3.76 13.74
C GLN A 8 10.99 -4.16 15.22
N LYS A 9 10.88 -3.17 16.12
CA LYS A 9 10.84 -3.43 17.56
C LYS A 9 9.59 -4.22 17.96
N TYR A 10 8.44 -3.94 17.35
CA TYR A 10 7.20 -4.69 17.60
C TYR A 10 7.33 -6.16 17.17
N LEU A 11 7.83 -6.40 15.95
CA LEU A 11 8.05 -7.75 15.44
C LEU A 11 9.02 -8.55 16.32
N LYS A 12 10.04 -7.91 16.88
CA LYS A 12 10.98 -8.54 17.82
C LYS A 12 10.28 -8.93 19.13
N LEU A 13 9.41 -8.08 19.68
CA LEU A 13 8.60 -8.43 20.86
C LEU A 13 7.67 -9.60 20.57
N LEU A 14 7.03 -9.60 19.41
CA LEU A 14 6.10 -10.66 19.00
C LEU A 14 6.80 -12.00 18.79
N GLN A 15 8.01 -12.00 18.25
CA GLN A 15 8.82 -13.21 18.14
C GLN A 15 9.23 -13.76 19.52
N HIS A 16 9.48 -12.88 20.49
CA HIS A 16 9.96 -13.27 21.82
C HIS A 16 8.82 -13.73 22.75
N TYR A 17 7.68 -13.05 22.75
CA TYR A 17 6.57 -13.30 23.68
C TYR A 17 5.39 -14.04 23.05
N GLY A 18 5.31 -14.07 21.71
CA GLY A 18 4.20 -14.69 20.99
C GLY A 18 2.89 -13.91 21.12
N ASP A 19 1.79 -14.57 20.74
CA ASP A 19 0.44 -14.00 20.66
C ASP A 19 -0.35 -14.09 21.98
N LYS A 20 0.21 -14.72 23.02
CA LYS A 20 -0.48 -14.93 24.30
C LYS A 20 -0.27 -13.73 25.24
N PRO A 21 -1.24 -13.39 26.10
CA PRO A 21 -1.02 -12.39 27.14
C PRO A 21 0.09 -12.83 28.10
N VAL A 22 1.10 -12.00 28.31
CA VAL A 22 2.24 -12.27 29.20
C VAL A 22 2.33 -11.21 30.29
N SER A 23 2.75 -11.62 31.49
CA SER A 23 3.03 -10.72 32.60
C SER A 23 4.51 -10.35 32.59
N VAL A 24 4.82 -9.10 32.25
CA VAL A 24 6.20 -8.61 32.05
C VAL A 24 6.40 -7.23 32.68
N THR A 25 7.63 -6.91 33.03
CA THR A 25 7.99 -5.57 33.52
C THR A 25 8.45 -4.66 32.38
N LEU A 26 8.39 -3.35 32.60
CA LEU A 26 8.93 -2.37 31.64
C LEU A 26 10.45 -2.54 31.43
N GLN A 27 11.18 -3.01 32.45
CA GLN A 27 12.61 -3.27 32.36
C GLN A 27 12.88 -4.48 31.46
N GLU A 28 12.16 -5.58 31.65
CA GLU A 28 12.30 -6.78 30.81
C GLU A 28 12.06 -6.46 29.32
N LEU A 29 11.05 -5.63 29.01
CA LEU A 29 10.82 -5.18 27.63
C LEU A 29 11.96 -4.33 27.07
N ALA A 30 12.51 -3.44 27.91
CA ALA A 30 13.62 -2.58 27.54
C ALA A 30 14.89 -3.42 27.26
N ASP A 31 15.13 -4.46 28.07
CA ASP A 31 16.25 -5.39 27.92
C ASP A 31 16.14 -6.21 26.62
N VAL A 32 14.95 -6.77 26.32
CA VAL A 32 14.70 -7.52 25.06
C VAL A 32 14.97 -6.66 23.81
N LEU A 33 14.63 -5.37 23.88
CA LEU A 33 14.78 -4.43 22.78
C LEU A 33 16.12 -3.67 22.78
N PHE A 34 16.96 -3.91 23.79
CA PHE A 34 18.23 -3.21 24.04
C PHE A 34 18.04 -1.68 24.04
N CYS A 35 17.06 -1.18 24.79
CA CYS A 35 16.78 0.24 24.89
C CYS A 35 16.59 0.69 26.35
N THR A 36 16.50 2.01 26.58
CA THR A 36 16.27 2.54 27.92
C THR A 36 14.79 2.42 28.31
N ARG A 37 14.49 2.31 29.62
CA ARG A 37 13.09 2.32 30.14
C ARG A 37 12.27 3.50 29.64
N ARG A 38 12.89 4.69 29.55
CA ARG A 38 12.25 5.91 29.04
C ARG A 38 11.84 5.76 27.58
N HIS A 39 12.74 5.23 26.74
CA HIS A 39 12.44 5.00 25.33
C HIS A 39 11.39 3.90 25.14
N MET A 40 11.46 2.81 25.93
CA MET A 40 10.48 1.73 25.91
C MET A 40 9.06 2.22 26.21
N ARG A 41 8.91 3.13 27.18
CA ARG A 41 7.61 3.73 27.50
C ARG A 41 7.03 4.52 26.34
N ASN A 42 7.86 5.30 25.63
CA ASN A 42 7.41 6.02 24.44
C ASN A 42 7.02 5.05 23.30
N LEU A 43 7.80 3.99 23.08
CA LEU A 43 7.48 2.95 22.10
C LEU A 43 6.15 2.25 22.42
N LEU A 44 5.92 1.89 23.69
CA LEU A 44 4.66 1.29 24.12
C LEU A 44 3.46 2.20 23.83
N LEU A 45 3.57 3.49 24.14
CA LEU A 45 2.51 4.46 23.86
C LEU A 45 2.21 4.52 22.35
N GLN A 46 3.24 4.64 21.51
CA GLN A 46 3.08 4.66 20.05
C GLN A 46 2.42 3.37 19.53
N MET A 47 2.85 2.21 20.03
CA MET A 47 2.28 0.92 19.63
C MET A 47 0.84 0.73 20.14
N GLN A 48 0.49 1.30 21.30
CA GLN A 48 -0.89 1.31 21.80
C GLN A 48 -1.80 2.24 21.01
N GLU A 49 -1.34 3.44 20.66
CA GLU A 49 -2.06 4.37 19.79
C GLU A 49 -2.33 3.76 18.41
N ALA A 50 -1.35 3.03 17.88
CA ALA A 50 -1.49 2.25 16.64
C ALA A 50 -2.29 0.94 16.83
N LYS A 51 -2.78 0.65 18.04
CA LYS A 51 -3.57 -0.55 18.39
C LYS A 51 -2.86 -1.89 18.16
N TRP A 52 -1.53 -1.91 18.07
CA TRP A 52 -0.74 -3.14 17.86
C TRP A 52 -0.64 -4.01 19.12
N LEU A 53 -0.76 -3.39 20.30
CA LEU A 53 -0.70 -4.07 21.58
C LEU A 53 -1.61 -3.42 22.62
N ILE A 54 -1.88 -4.18 23.68
CA ILE A 54 -2.50 -3.69 24.90
C ILE A 54 -1.49 -3.83 26.03
N TRP A 55 -1.24 -2.72 26.74
CA TRP A 55 -0.42 -2.68 27.93
C TRP A 55 -1.26 -2.23 29.12
N GLN A 56 -1.34 -3.07 30.15
CA GLN A 56 -2.05 -2.78 31.40
C GLN A 56 -1.05 -2.73 32.56
N SER A 57 -0.64 -1.52 32.93
CA SER A 57 0.21 -1.31 34.11
C SER A 57 -0.60 -1.40 35.40
N GLN A 58 -0.07 -2.08 36.41
CA GLN A 58 -0.58 -2.03 37.78
C GLN A 58 0.22 -1.01 38.61
N ALA A 59 -0.46 -0.34 39.56
CA ALA A 59 0.16 0.66 40.41
C ALA A 59 1.05 0.00 41.49
N GLY A 60 2.27 0.52 41.66
CA GLY A 60 3.25 0.11 42.69
C GLY A 60 4.64 -0.20 42.09
N ARG A 61 5.69 -0.13 42.92
CA ARG A 61 7.09 -0.30 42.46
C ARG A 61 7.36 -1.78 42.15
N GLY A 62 7.73 -2.09 40.91
CA GLY A 62 8.17 -3.43 40.50
C GLY A 62 7.07 -4.41 40.08
N HIS A 63 5.81 -3.98 39.98
CA HIS A 63 4.74 -4.87 39.53
C HIS A 63 4.87 -5.20 38.04
N ARG A 64 4.59 -6.47 37.73
CA ARG A 64 4.48 -6.95 36.36
C ARG A 64 3.19 -6.43 35.75
N ALA A 65 3.30 -5.83 34.58
CA ALA A 65 2.16 -5.41 33.78
C ALA A 65 1.73 -6.54 32.85
N ARG A 66 0.47 -6.51 32.42
CA ARG A 66 -0.02 -7.46 31.41
C ARG A 66 0.18 -6.88 30.02
N LEU A 67 1.01 -7.53 29.22
CA LEU A 67 1.22 -7.25 27.81
C LEU A 67 0.43 -8.24 26.96
N HIS A 68 -0.32 -7.73 25.99
CA HIS A 68 -0.98 -8.55 24.98
C HIS A 68 -0.71 -7.96 23.61
N LEU A 69 0.09 -8.67 22.81
CA LEU A 69 0.37 -8.32 21.42
C LEU A 69 -0.79 -8.84 20.58
N ARG A 70 -1.50 -7.96 19.86
CA ARG A 70 -2.75 -8.33 19.17
C ARG A 70 -2.61 -8.44 17.65
N TYR A 71 -1.56 -7.85 17.09
CA TYR A 71 -1.37 -7.76 15.65
C TYR A 71 -0.49 -8.91 15.17
N LYS A 72 -1.01 -9.70 14.24
CA LYS A 72 -0.19 -10.71 13.58
C LYS A 72 0.83 -10.03 12.67
N PRO A 73 2.03 -10.61 12.49
CA PRO A 73 3.04 -10.04 11.60
C PRO A 73 2.48 -9.84 10.18
N GLU A 74 1.66 -10.79 9.74
CA GLU A 74 1.03 -10.80 8.42
C GLU A 74 0.07 -9.64 8.21
N GLN A 75 -0.66 -9.22 9.25
CA GLN A 75 -1.61 -8.11 9.15
C GLN A 75 -0.87 -6.77 9.00
N LEU A 76 0.21 -6.58 9.76
CA LEU A 76 1.06 -5.39 9.65
C LEU A 76 1.72 -5.29 8.26
N LEU A 77 2.16 -6.42 7.71
CA LEU A 77 2.74 -6.47 6.36
C LEU A 77 1.68 -6.20 5.28
N SER A 78 0.47 -6.75 5.43
CA SER A 78 -0.63 -6.55 4.48
C SER A 78 -1.07 -5.08 4.42
N GLU A 79 -1.31 -4.43 5.57
CA GLU A 79 -1.69 -3.02 5.62
C GLU A 79 -0.63 -2.12 4.98
N LYS A 80 0.65 -2.41 5.22
CA LYS A 80 1.75 -1.64 4.63
C LYS A 80 1.85 -1.85 3.12
N ALA A 81 1.64 -3.07 2.64
CA ALA A 81 1.58 -3.35 1.22
C ALA A 81 0.42 -2.59 0.56
N GLU A 82 -0.73 -2.52 1.21
CA GLU A 82 -1.87 -1.71 0.75
C GLU A 82 -1.52 -0.22 0.64
N GLN A 83 -0.86 0.36 1.66
CA GLN A 83 -0.41 1.77 1.62
C GLN A 83 0.62 2.04 0.51
N LEU A 84 1.57 1.13 0.28
CA LEU A 84 2.53 1.23 -0.80
C LEU A 84 1.85 1.19 -2.17
N LEU A 85 0.79 0.40 -2.31
CA LEU A 85 0.01 0.36 -3.54
C LEU A 85 -0.84 1.61 -3.77
N GLU A 86 -1.45 2.15 -2.71
CA GLU A 86 -2.20 3.40 -2.83
C GLU A 86 -1.32 4.56 -3.26
N SER A 87 -0.05 4.55 -2.85
CA SER A 87 0.96 5.51 -3.28
C SER A 87 1.66 5.17 -4.60
N GLY A 88 1.27 4.09 -5.29
CA GLY A 88 1.82 3.71 -6.60
C GLY A 88 3.13 2.92 -6.57
N HIS A 89 3.67 2.59 -5.39
CA HIS A 89 4.93 1.86 -5.21
C HIS A 89 4.73 0.33 -5.26
N VAL A 90 4.26 -0.17 -6.41
CA VAL A 90 3.90 -1.59 -6.61
C VAL A 90 5.08 -2.53 -6.37
N ASP A 91 6.26 -2.21 -6.89
CA ASP A 91 7.46 -3.05 -6.73
C ASP A 91 7.84 -3.23 -5.25
N GLN A 92 7.72 -2.16 -4.46
CA GLN A 92 8.02 -2.21 -3.02
C GLN A 92 6.99 -3.05 -2.25
N ALA A 93 5.71 -2.96 -2.62
CA ALA A 93 4.65 -3.78 -2.03
C ALA A 93 4.87 -5.28 -2.34
N ILE A 94 5.26 -5.60 -3.57
CA ILE A 94 5.59 -6.98 -3.98
C ILE A 94 6.84 -7.48 -3.24
N GLN A 95 7.91 -6.68 -3.13
CA GLN A 95 9.10 -7.06 -2.36
C GLN A 95 8.77 -7.32 -0.89
N LEU A 96 7.88 -6.51 -0.29
CA LEU A 96 7.45 -6.66 1.09
C LEU A 96 6.69 -7.98 1.32
N LEU A 97 5.80 -8.33 0.39
CA LEU A 97 4.97 -9.53 0.47
C LEU A 97 5.58 -10.77 -0.19
N GLY A 98 6.73 -10.64 -0.85
CA GLY A 98 7.27 -11.63 -1.80
C GLY A 98 7.49 -13.05 -1.25
N LYS A 99 7.48 -13.23 0.08
CA LYS A 99 7.50 -14.55 0.73
C LYS A 99 6.14 -15.25 0.72
N ASN A 100 5.03 -14.53 0.63
CA ASN A 100 3.68 -15.05 0.64
C ASN A 100 2.99 -14.85 -0.72
N LYS A 101 3.16 -15.84 -1.61
CA LYS A 101 2.60 -15.83 -2.97
C LYS A 101 1.07 -15.62 -3.00
N HIS A 102 0.35 -16.14 -2.00
CA HIS A 102 -1.10 -15.99 -1.92
C HIS A 102 -1.50 -14.55 -1.62
N GLN A 103 -0.82 -13.90 -0.67
CA GLN A 103 -1.05 -12.48 -0.36
C GLN A 103 -0.70 -11.60 -1.56
N VAL A 104 0.43 -11.84 -2.24
CA VAL A 104 0.79 -11.11 -3.47
C VAL A 104 -0.27 -11.30 -4.56
N ALA A 105 -0.76 -12.51 -4.78
CA ALA A 105 -1.77 -12.78 -5.81
C ALA A 105 -3.11 -12.09 -5.49
N GLN A 106 -3.56 -12.14 -4.24
CA GLN A 106 -4.77 -11.45 -3.79
C GLN A 106 -4.63 -9.93 -3.94
N LEU A 107 -3.45 -9.41 -3.58
CA LEU A 107 -3.12 -8.00 -3.70
C LEU A 107 -3.12 -7.51 -5.16
N LEU A 108 -2.53 -8.28 -6.07
CA LEU A 108 -2.55 -7.96 -7.50
C LEU A 108 -3.99 -8.00 -8.02
N ARG A 109 -4.79 -9.01 -7.65
CA ARG A 109 -6.20 -9.11 -8.06
C ARG A 109 -7.05 -7.92 -7.60
N SER A 110 -6.78 -7.34 -6.44
CA SER A 110 -7.56 -6.20 -5.93
C SER A 110 -7.25 -4.87 -6.64
N LYS A 111 -6.08 -4.76 -7.29
CA LYS A 111 -5.65 -3.53 -7.95
C LYS A 111 -5.62 -3.62 -9.47
N LEU A 112 -5.53 -4.82 -10.03
CA LEU A 112 -5.57 -5.03 -11.47
C LEU A 112 -7.02 -5.02 -11.98
N GLY A 113 -7.17 -4.69 -13.25
CA GLY A 113 -8.47 -4.61 -13.91
C GLY A 113 -9.15 -3.26 -13.72
N TYR A 114 -10.46 -3.27 -13.92
CA TYR A 114 -11.29 -2.08 -13.97
C TYR A 114 -11.88 -1.76 -12.59
N SER A 115 -11.82 -0.49 -12.19
CA SER A 115 -12.38 0.01 -10.94
C SER A 115 -13.06 1.36 -11.18
N VAL A 116 -14.20 1.57 -10.51
CA VAL A 116 -14.97 2.81 -10.58
C VAL A 116 -15.01 3.42 -9.19
N ARG A 117 -14.62 4.69 -9.09
CA ARG A 117 -14.78 5.52 -7.89
C ARG A 117 -15.74 6.66 -8.21
N ALA A 118 -16.17 7.40 -7.18
CA ALA A 118 -17.14 8.47 -7.33
C ALA A 118 -16.65 9.60 -8.26
N ASP A 119 -15.33 9.78 -8.36
CA ASP A 119 -14.64 10.87 -9.03
C ASP A 119 -13.91 10.46 -10.33
N TYR A 120 -13.60 9.17 -10.51
CA TYR A 120 -12.97 8.68 -11.75
C TYR A 120 -13.11 7.16 -11.94
N GLN A 121 -12.89 6.72 -13.18
CA GLN A 121 -12.74 5.31 -13.56
C GLN A 121 -11.26 5.01 -13.80
N ARG A 122 -10.77 3.86 -13.32
CA ARG A 122 -9.37 3.43 -13.46
C ARG A 122 -9.28 2.01 -13.98
N LEU A 123 -8.49 1.82 -15.02
CA LEU A 123 -8.10 0.52 -15.57
C LEU A 123 -6.61 0.29 -15.33
N CYS A 124 -6.27 -0.71 -14.53
CA CYS A 124 -4.89 -1.11 -14.25
C CYS A 124 -4.54 -2.38 -15.01
N ILE A 125 -3.63 -2.28 -15.98
CA ILE A 125 -3.17 -3.44 -16.78
C ILE A 125 -1.68 -3.63 -16.50
N PRO A 126 -1.26 -4.82 -16.04
CA PRO A 126 0.16 -5.10 -15.89
C PRO A 126 0.79 -5.19 -17.28
N TYR A 127 1.91 -4.50 -17.47
CA TYR A 127 2.62 -4.47 -18.75
C TYR A 127 4.07 -4.91 -18.56
N TYR A 128 4.53 -5.82 -19.41
CA TYR A 128 5.83 -6.49 -19.24
C TYR A 128 7.02 -5.64 -19.68
N ARG A 129 6.79 -4.43 -20.19
CA ARG A 129 7.84 -3.52 -20.67
C ARG A 129 7.55 -2.08 -20.26
N THR A 130 8.58 -1.25 -20.32
CA THR A 130 8.41 0.19 -20.20
C THR A 130 7.61 0.74 -21.39
N MET A 131 6.75 1.72 -21.10
CA MET A 131 6.03 2.45 -22.14
C MET A 131 6.95 3.55 -22.68
N PRO A 132 7.26 3.57 -23.99
CA PRO A 132 8.01 4.66 -24.61
C PRO A 132 7.17 5.94 -24.63
N SER A 133 7.73 7.03 -25.14
CA SER A 133 7.05 8.32 -25.23
C SER A 133 5.69 8.24 -25.97
N LEU A 134 4.68 8.95 -25.47
CA LEU A 134 3.33 9.04 -26.03
C LEU A 134 3.19 10.21 -27.03
N CYS A 135 4.27 10.55 -27.75
CA CYS A 135 4.24 11.62 -28.75
C CYS A 135 3.64 11.12 -30.08
N PRO A 136 2.66 11.82 -30.67
CA PRO A 136 2.06 11.39 -31.93
C PRO A 136 3.03 11.49 -33.13
N GLY A 137 4.09 12.31 -33.02
CA GLY A 137 5.08 12.52 -34.08
C GLY A 137 6.20 11.48 -34.18
N ILE A 138 6.13 10.39 -33.40
CA ILE A 138 7.12 9.30 -33.46
C ILE A 138 6.44 7.95 -33.76
N PRO A 139 7.18 6.94 -34.26
CA PRO A 139 6.61 5.60 -34.43
C PRO A 139 6.07 5.02 -33.11
N LEU A 140 4.74 4.89 -33.03
CA LEU A 140 4.04 4.29 -31.90
C LEU A 140 3.84 2.79 -32.13
N ARG A 141 3.89 2.00 -31.05
CA ARG A 141 3.52 0.58 -31.13
C ARG A 141 2.03 0.43 -30.80
N ARG A 142 1.50 -0.77 -31.02
CA ARG A 142 0.07 -1.08 -30.84
C ARG A 142 -0.48 -0.76 -29.44
N SER A 143 0.37 -0.77 -28.41
CA SER A 143 -0.03 -0.45 -27.03
C SER A 143 -0.22 1.04 -26.78
N GLU A 144 0.54 1.89 -27.45
CA GLU A 144 0.50 3.34 -27.24
C GLU A 144 -0.54 4.01 -28.15
N GLN A 145 -0.79 3.46 -29.33
CA GLN A 145 -1.72 4.03 -30.32
C GLN A 145 -3.09 4.40 -29.72
N PRO A 146 -3.77 3.52 -28.93
CA PRO A 146 -5.05 3.88 -28.33
C PRO A 146 -4.94 5.03 -27.32
N LEU A 147 -3.86 5.06 -26.54
CA LEU A 147 -3.63 6.09 -25.52
C LEU A 147 -3.36 7.45 -26.16
N VAL A 148 -2.48 7.50 -27.16
CA VAL A 148 -2.18 8.73 -27.90
C VAL A 148 -3.44 9.23 -28.62
N ARG A 149 -4.20 8.34 -29.27
CA ARG A 149 -5.47 8.73 -29.89
C ARG A 149 -6.40 9.38 -28.88
N GLN A 150 -6.58 8.78 -27.70
CA GLN A 150 -7.45 9.32 -26.65
C GLN A 150 -6.93 10.65 -26.06
N MET A 151 -5.62 10.79 -25.88
CA MET A 151 -5.02 12.01 -25.33
C MET A 151 -5.08 13.20 -26.29
N PHE A 152 -4.94 12.94 -27.59
CA PHE A 152 -4.94 13.96 -28.64
C PHE A 152 -6.23 13.98 -29.45
N SER A 153 -7.30 13.38 -28.92
CA SER A 153 -8.64 13.45 -29.51
C SER A 153 -9.11 14.90 -29.57
N GLY A 154 -9.53 15.33 -30.76
CA GLY A 154 -10.11 16.64 -31.00
C GLY A 154 -11.63 16.65 -30.80
N LEU A 155 -12.27 17.80 -31.03
CA LEU A 155 -13.74 17.86 -31.07
C LEU A 155 -14.30 17.13 -32.30
N ALA A 156 -13.58 17.20 -33.42
CA ALA A 156 -13.90 16.53 -34.68
C ALA A 156 -12.65 15.89 -35.27
N ARG A 157 -12.84 14.88 -36.12
CA ARG A 157 -11.80 14.18 -36.85
C ARG A 157 -12.15 14.10 -38.33
N ILE A 158 -11.15 14.02 -39.18
CA ILE A 158 -11.36 13.77 -40.61
C ILE A 158 -11.21 12.27 -40.85
N TYR A 159 -12.21 11.64 -41.46
CA TYR A 159 -12.13 10.24 -41.88
C TYR A 159 -11.30 10.16 -43.17
N GLU A 160 -10.03 9.75 -43.06
CA GLU A 160 -9.04 9.82 -44.15
C GLU A 160 -9.52 9.16 -45.46
N ASP A 161 -10.28 8.07 -45.39
CA ASP A 161 -10.75 7.37 -46.60
C ASP A 161 -11.90 8.09 -47.33
N LYS A 162 -12.66 8.96 -46.65
CA LYS A 162 -13.83 9.66 -47.23
C LYS A 162 -13.63 11.18 -47.32
N GLY A 163 -12.65 11.72 -46.60
CA GLY A 163 -12.45 13.16 -46.44
C GLY A 163 -13.56 13.87 -45.64
N GLU A 164 -14.46 13.12 -45.02
CA GLU A 164 -15.59 13.67 -44.27
C GLU A 164 -15.20 14.01 -42.83
N ILE A 165 -15.76 15.10 -42.29
CA ILE A 165 -15.57 15.50 -40.91
C ILE A 165 -16.60 14.77 -40.04
N GLU A 166 -16.11 13.97 -39.10
CA GLU A 166 -16.91 13.29 -38.09
C GLU A 166 -16.68 13.91 -36.71
N ALA A 167 -17.70 13.87 -35.86
CA ALA A 167 -17.53 14.23 -34.46
C ALA A 167 -16.65 13.20 -33.73
N ASP A 168 -15.72 13.66 -32.89
CA ASP A 168 -14.87 12.80 -32.06
C ASP A 168 -15.26 12.96 -30.58
N LEU A 169 -14.67 13.92 -29.84
CA LEU A 169 -15.14 14.21 -28.47
C LEU A 169 -16.45 15.00 -28.40
N ALA A 170 -16.84 15.66 -29.49
CA ALA A 170 -18.13 16.35 -29.54
C ALA A 170 -19.26 15.31 -29.56
N GLY A 171 -19.85 15.02 -28.39
CA GLY A 171 -21.04 14.18 -28.32
C GLY A 171 -22.18 14.80 -29.11
N HIS A 172 -22.55 14.21 -30.25
CA HIS A 172 -23.64 14.63 -31.14
C HIS A 172 -23.78 16.16 -31.25
N GLY A 173 -22.96 16.78 -32.11
CA GLY A 173 -23.34 18.08 -32.65
C GLY A 173 -24.70 17.93 -33.32
N ARG A 174 -25.76 18.46 -32.70
CA ARG A 174 -27.02 18.65 -33.42
C ARG A 174 -26.73 19.58 -34.61
N PRO A 175 -27.28 19.27 -35.80
CA PRO A 175 -27.15 20.13 -36.97
C PRO A 175 -27.71 21.53 -36.72
#